data_AF-A0A946G9S7-F1
#
_entry.id   AF-A0A946G9S7-F1
#
_cell.length_a   1.000
_cell.length_b   1.000
_cell.length_c   1.000
_cell.angle_alpha   90.00
_cell.angle_beta   90.00
_cell.angle_gamma   90.00
#
_symmetry.space_group_name_H-M   'P 1'
#
loop_
_entity.id
_entity.type
_entity.pdbx_description
1 polymer ?
#
loop_
_entity_poly.entity_id
_entity_poly.type
_entity_poly.pdbx_seq_one_letter_code
_entity_poly.pdbx_strand_id
1 'polypeptide(L)'
;GARREALEDFKNSHFKVMVATDLAGRGLDIVELPVVVNYDLPRSADDYTHRIGRTGRAGGLGLAVSFVTAESESHFRLIEKRNACRLTREEIEGFEPTETPRERPGSAGTGGIKGRRKSKKDKLREAEARKLKE
;
A
#
# COMPACT_ATOMS: atom_id res chain seq x y z
N GLY A 1 -10.11 9.11 -29.87
CA GLY A 1 -9.35 7.92 -29.42
C GLY A 1 -10.02 7.40 -28.18
N ALA A 2 -10.48 6.14 -28.19
CA ALA A 2 -11.49 5.61 -27.26
C ALA A 2 -11.25 5.91 -25.76
N ARG A 3 -9.98 5.94 -25.33
CA ARG A 3 -9.62 6.24 -23.93
C ARG A 3 -9.93 7.69 -23.51
N ARG A 4 -9.72 8.65 -24.41
CA ARG A 4 -9.94 10.09 -24.14
C ARG A 4 -11.44 10.41 -24.13
N GLU A 5 -12.17 9.76 -25.03
CA GLU A 5 -13.62 9.85 -25.16
C GLU A 5 -14.34 9.30 -23.93
N ALA A 6 -14.00 8.08 -23.49
CA ALA A 6 -14.58 7.51 -22.26
C ALA A 6 -14.34 8.39 -21.01
N LEU A 7 -13.20 9.11 -20.97
CA LEU A 7 -12.85 10.02 -19.89
C LEU A 7 -13.64 11.33 -19.98
N GLU A 8 -13.84 11.87 -21.18
CA GLU A 8 -14.69 13.04 -21.42
C GLU A 8 -16.15 12.72 -21.08
N ASP A 9 -16.66 11.56 -21.50
CA ASP A 9 -18.01 11.09 -21.18
C ASP A 9 -18.22 10.92 -19.68
N PHE A 10 -17.22 10.38 -18.97
CA PHE A 10 -17.25 10.25 -17.52
C PHE A 10 -17.25 11.62 -16.82
N LYS A 11 -16.41 12.56 -17.27
CA LYS A 11 -16.39 13.95 -16.74
C LYS A 11 -17.72 14.68 -17.00
N ASN A 12 -18.32 14.43 -18.14
CA ASN A 12 -19.62 14.98 -18.53
C ASN A 12 -20.81 14.23 -17.89
N SER A 13 -20.55 13.32 -16.95
CA SER A 13 -21.58 12.54 -16.22
C SER A 13 -22.46 11.64 -17.10
N HIS A 14 -22.03 11.31 -18.32
CA HIS A 14 -22.69 10.29 -19.14
C HIS A 14 -22.56 8.90 -18.50
N PHE A 15 -21.47 8.67 -17.77
CA PHE A 15 -21.25 7.47 -16.97
C PHE A 15 -21.07 7.83 -15.49
N LYS A 16 -21.72 7.06 -14.62
CA LYS A 16 -21.62 7.23 -13.16
C LYS A 16 -20.41 6.55 -12.55
N VAL A 17 -19.89 5.50 -13.20
CA VAL A 17 -18.82 4.66 -12.68
C VAL A 17 -17.84 4.37 -13.80
N MET A 18 -16.55 4.46 -13.50
CA MET A 18 -15.46 4.06 -14.39
C MET A 18 -14.60 3.02 -13.69
N VAL A 19 -14.34 1.91 -14.38
CA VAL A 19 -13.45 0.84 -13.90
C VAL A 19 -12.15 0.90 -14.69
N ALA A 20 -11.02 0.89 -13.99
CA ALA A 20 -9.69 0.94 -14.59
C ALA A 20 -8.70 0.06 -13.84
N THR A 21 -7.73 -0.50 -14.57
CA THR A 21 -6.55 -1.15 -14.00
C THR A 21 -5.38 -0.16 -13.93
N ASP A 22 -4.34 -0.43 -13.14
CA ASP A 22 -3.18 0.48 -13.04
C ASP A 22 -2.53 0.77 -14.39
N LEU A 23 -2.50 -0.22 -15.30
CA LEU A 23 -1.97 -0.04 -16.65
C LEU A 23 -2.89 0.84 -17.50
N ALA A 24 -4.19 0.60 -17.43
CA ALA A 24 -5.21 1.37 -18.14
C ALA A 24 -5.50 2.75 -17.51
N GLY A 25 -5.02 3.03 -16.29
CA GLY A 25 -5.12 4.32 -15.60
C GLY A 25 -3.88 5.21 -15.73
N ARG A 26 -2.71 4.65 -16.08
CA ARG A 26 -1.47 5.44 -16.26
C ARG A 26 -1.60 6.40 -17.44
N GLY A 27 -1.29 7.67 -17.19
CA GLY A 27 -1.45 8.76 -18.15
C GLY A 27 -2.89 9.30 -18.25
N LEU A 28 -3.81 8.80 -17.41
CA LEU A 28 -5.11 9.43 -17.21
C LEU A 28 -4.98 10.45 -16.08
N ASP A 29 -5.06 11.72 -16.43
CA ASP A 29 -5.20 12.79 -15.44
C ASP A 29 -6.68 13.03 -15.16
N ILE A 30 -7.19 12.19 -14.27
CA ILE A 30 -8.50 12.37 -13.64
C ILE A 30 -8.22 12.88 -12.24
N VAL A 31 -8.74 14.06 -11.94
CA VAL A 31 -8.61 14.75 -10.67
C VAL A 31 -10.00 15.08 -10.15
N GLU A 32 -10.11 15.24 -8.83
CA GLU A 32 -11.32 15.73 -8.16
C GLU A 32 -12.53 14.76 -8.21
N LEU A 33 -12.26 13.46 -8.15
CA LEU A 33 -13.32 12.47 -7.98
C LEU A 33 -13.95 12.57 -6.59
N PRO A 34 -15.27 12.42 -6.44
CA PRO A 34 -15.90 12.38 -5.12
C PRO A 34 -15.53 11.12 -4.35
N VAL A 35 -15.40 9.99 -5.05
CA VAL A 35 -15.12 8.68 -4.45
C VAL A 35 -14.12 7.89 -5.30
N VAL A 36 -13.20 7.19 -4.65
CA VAL A 36 -12.30 6.20 -5.26
C VAL A 36 -12.50 4.87 -4.53
N VAL A 37 -12.66 3.78 -5.30
CA VAL A 37 -12.81 2.43 -4.75
C VAL A 37 -11.65 1.56 -5.23
N ASN A 38 -10.84 1.07 -4.29
CA ASN A 38 -9.86 0.03 -4.54
C ASN A 38 -10.55 -1.33 -4.42
N TYR A 39 -10.99 -1.87 -5.55
CA TYR A 39 -11.56 -3.23 -5.60
C TYR A 39 -10.50 -4.26 -5.20
N ASP A 40 -9.31 -4.17 -5.80
CA ASP A 40 -8.12 -4.92 -5.40
C ASP A 40 -7.09 -3.98 -4.78
N LEU A 41 -6.43 -4.44 -3.71
CA LEU A 41 -5.33 -3.68 -3.12
C LEU A 41 -4.17 -3.52 -4.11
N PRO A 42 -3.62 -2.30 -4.25
CA PRO A 42 -2.46 -2.05 -5.10
C PRO A 42 -1.23 -2.81 -4.58
N ARG A 43 -0.27 -3.07 -5.48
CA ARG A 43 0.95 -3.84 -5.16
C ARG A 43 1.92 -3.12 -4.22
N SER A 44 1.80 -1.80 -4.10
CA SER A 44 2.68 -0.98 -3.28
C SER A 44 1.90 0.13 -2.58
N ALA A 45 2.45 0.62 -1.47
CA ALA A 45 1.90 1.77 -0.76
C ALA A 45 1.98 3.07 -1.59
N ASP A 46 3.01 3.23 -2.43
CA ASP A 46 3.11 4.40 -3.31
C ASP A 46 1.99 4.39 -4.37
N ASP A 47 1.70 3.22 -4.97
CA ASP A 47 0.57 3.07 -5.88
C ASP A 47 -0.78 3.35 -5.18
N TYR A 48 -0.91 2.93 -3.91
CA TYR A 48 -2.08 3.27 -3.09
C TYR A 48 -2.27 4.77 -2.97
N THR A 49 -1.22 5.50 -2.59
CA THR A 49 -1.26 6.97 -2.48
C THR A 49 -1.60 7.62 -3.83
N HIS A 50 -1.06 7.12 -4.94
CA HIS A 50 -1.38 7.63 -6.29
C HIS A 50 -2.83 7.38 -6.73
N ARG A 51 -3.44 6.26 -6.29
CA ARG A 51 -4.85 5.94 -6.55
C ARG A 51 -5.79 6.81 -5.74
N ILE A 52 -5.59 6.91 -4.42
CA ILE A 52 -6.45 7.75 -3.58
C ILE A 52 -6.24 9.24 -3.85
N GLY A 53 -5.07 9.65 -4.37
CA GLY A 53 -4.78 11.02 -4.79
C GLY A 53 -5.63 11.54 -5.97
N ARG A 54 -6.58 10.74 -6.47
CA ARG A 54 -7.61 11.12 -7.44
C ARG A 54 -8.83 11.78 -6.80
N THR A 55 -8.98 11.66 -5.48
CA THR A 55 -10.00 12.34 -4.67
C THR A 55 -9.37 13.32 -3.68
N GLY A 56 -10.18 14.16 -3.03
CA GLY A 56 -9.75 15.00 -1.89
C GLY A 56 -8.70 16.08 -2.18
N ARG A 57 -8.63 16.59 -3.42
CA ARG A 57 -7.69 17.66 -3.81
C ARG A 57 -8.23 19.06 -3.46
N ALA A 58 -7.32 20.04 -3.36
CA ALA A 58 -7.63 21.44 -3.09
C ALA A 58 -8.46 21.71 -1.82
N GLY A 59 -8.33 20.85 -0.80
CA GLY A 59 -9.10 20.95 0.44
C GLY A 59 -10.55 20.45 0.33
N GLY A 60 -10.94 19.91 -0.83
CA GLY A 60 -12.22 19.24 -1.01
C GLY A 60 -12.31 17.94 -0.21
N LEU A 61 -13.52 17.57 0.20
CA LEU A 61 -13.80 16.28 0.81
C LEU A 61 -13.71 15.18 -0.25
N GLY A 62 -13.11 14.06 0.09
CA GLY A 62 -12.94 12.92 -0.78
C GLY A 62 -13.02 11.61 0.00
N LEU A 63 -13.65 10.59 -0.58
CA LEU A 63 -13.77 9.28 0.03
C LEU A 63 -12.95 8.24 -0.73
N ALA A 64 -12.13 7.49 0.00
CA ALA A 64 -11.42 6.34 -0.54
C ALA A 64 -11.84 5.07 0.22
N VAL A 65 -12.42 4.11 -0.49
CA VAL A 65 -12.83 2.81 0.07
C VAL A 65 -11.91 1.74 -0.50
N SER A 66 -11.45 0.82 0.34
CA SER A 66 -10.61 -0.30 -0.10
C SER A 66 -11.16 -1.60 0.43
N PHE A 67 -11.31 -2.59 -0.44
CA PHE A 67 -11.71 -3.92 -0.03
C PHE A 67 -10.48 -4.72 0.41
N VAL A 68 -10.61 -5.38 1.56
CA VAL A 68 -9.53 -6.12 2.19
C VAL A 68 -10.04 -7.53 2.49
N THR A 69 -9.39 -8.52 1.90
CA THR A 69 -9.61 -9.94 2.20
C THR A 69 -8.63 -10.43 3.27
N ALA A 70 -8.91 -11.59 3.86
CA ALA A 70 -8.05 -12.23 4.86
C ALA A 70 -6.60 -12.43 4.38
N GLU A 71 -6.40 -12.76 3.10
CA GLU A 71 -5.08 -12.88 2.49
C GLU A 71 -4.35 -11.53 2.36
N SER A 72 -5.11 -10.50 2.01
CA SER A 72 -4.58 -9.16 1.73
C SER A 72 -4.37 -8.29 2.98
N GLU A 73 -4.93 -8.68 4.13
CA GLU A 73 -4.82 -7.95 5.41
C GLU A 73 -3.37 -7.63 5.80
N SER A 74 -2.46 -8.60 5.64
CA SER A 74 -1.04 -8.40 5.95
C SER A 74 -0.39 -7.34 5.06
N HIS A 75 -0.83 -7.24 3.80
CA HIS A 75 -0.38 -6.22 2.87
C HIS A 75 -1.00 -4.87 3.20
N PHE A 76 -2.28 -4.82 3.52
CA PHE A 76 -2.96 -3.59 3.92
C PHE A 76 -2.30 -2.94 5.15
N ARG A 77 -1.91 -3.75 6.15
CA ARG A 77 -1.15 -3.26 7.32
C ARG A 77 0.17 -2.58 6.95
N LEU A 78 0.85 -3.04 5.89
CA LEU A 78 2.07 -2.39 5.38
C LEU A 78 1.75 -1.03 4.75
N ILE A 79 0.65 -0.94 4.01
CA ILE A 79 0.16 0.30 3.40
C ILE A 79 -0.22 1.31 4.49
N GLU A 80 -0.97 0.90 5.51
CA GLU A 80 -1.31 1.71 6.68
C GLU A 80 -0.06 2.26 7.37
N LYS A 81 0.90 1.37 7.67
CA LYS A 81 2.16 1.75 8.31
C LYS A 81 2.95 2.77 7.48
N ARG A 82 2.96 2.62 6.16
CA ARG A 82 3.68 3.53 5.25
C ARG A 82 3.00 4.90 5.13
N ASN A 83 1.67 4.92 5.17
CA ASN A 83 0.86 6.14 5.14
C ASN A 83 0.69 6.78 6.53
N ALA A 84 1.29 6.21 7.58
CA ALA A 84 1.17 6.65 8.97
C ALA A 84 -0.28 6.82 9.44
N CYS A 85 -1.19 5.99 8.91
CA CYS A 85 -2.60 6.00 9.25
C CYS A 85 -3.05 4.62 9.75
N ARG A 86 -4.13 4.60 10.53
CA ARG A 86 -4.80 3.37 10.94
C ARG A 86 -6.28 3.52 10.61
N LEU A 87 -6.76 2.66 9.73
CA LEU A 87 -8.13 2.70 9.22
C LEU A 87 -8.97 1.66 9.96
N THR A 88 -10.17 2.06 10.39
CA THR A 88 -11.13 1.11 10.97
C THR A 88 -11.63 0.19 9.87
N ARG A 89 -11.75 -1.11 10.18
CA ARG A 89 -12.37 -2.06 9.26
C ARG A 89 -13.86 -1.96 9.49
N GLU A 90 -14.60 -1.58 8.44
CA GLU A 90 -16.04 -1.56 8.47
C GLU A 90 -16.55 -2.90 7.95
N GLU A 91 -17.41 -3.54 8.73
CA GLU A 91 -18.10 -4.77 8.33
C GLU A 91 -19.50 -4.41 7.87
N ILE A 92 -19.92 -4.98 6.74
CA ILE A 92 -21.24 -4.76 6.17
C ILE A 92 -22.09 -5.99 6.47
N GLU A 93 -23.33 -5.76 6.93
CA GLU A 93 -24.29 -6.83 7.21
C GLU A 93 -24.44 -7.75 5.98
N GLY A 94 -24.28 -9.06 6.19
CA GLY A 94 -24.31 -10.07 5.12
C GLY A 94 -23.00 -10.26 4.35
N PHE A 95 -21.96 -9.46 4.63
CA PHE A 95 -20.61 -9.58 4.05
C PHE A 95 -19.53 -9.74 5.13
N GLU A 96 -19.86 -10.46 6.20
CA GLU A 96 -18.94 -10.72 7.30
C GLU A 96 -17.75 -11.57 6.82
N PRO A 97 -16.51 -11.23 7.23
CA PRO A 97 -15.34 -12.03 6.86
C PRO A 97 -15.47 -13.45 7.41
N THR A 98 -15.66 -14.42 6.52
CA THR A 98 -15.74 -15.84 6.92
C THR A 98 -14.35 -16.43 7.20
N GLU A 99 -13.30 -15.81 6.65
CA GLU A 99 -11.93 -16.27 6.76
C GLU A 99 -11.13 -15.41 7.73
N THR A 100 -10.43 -16.05 8.67
CA THR A 100 -9.49 -15.35 9.55
C THR A 100 -8.17 -15.09 8.81
N PRO A 101 -7.60 -13.87 8.89
CA PRO A 101 -6.28 -13.59 8.34
C PRO A 101 -5.25 -14.57 8.89
N ARG A 102 -4.62 -15.36 8.01
CA ARG A 102 -3.50 -16.22 8.40
C ARG A 102 -2.33 -15.30 8.74
N GLU A 103 -1.96 -15.20 10.01
CA GLU A 103 -0.71 -14.56 10.38
C GLU A 103 0.42 -15.36 9.73
N ARG A 104 1.07 -14.78 8.70
CA ARG A 104 2.29 -15.37 8.16
C ARG A 104 3.34 -15.33 9.28
N PRO A 105 3.86 -16.48 9.74
CA PRO A 105 4.94 -16.48 10.72
C PRO A 105 6.20 -15.95 10.02
N GLY A 106 6.42 -14.63 10.07
CA GLY A 106 7.61 -14.02 9.45
C GLY A 106 7.45 -12.58 8.97
N SER A 107 7.16 -11.63 9.86
CA SER A 107 7.59 -10.24 9.66
C SER A 107 7.97 -9.54 10.97
N ALA A 108 8.50 -10.29 11.92
CA ALA A 108 9.25 -9.73 13.03
C ALA A 108 10.64 -9.32 12.50
N GLY A 109 10.79 -8.02 12.18
CA GLY A 109 12.11 -7.40 12.05
C GLY A 109 12.60 -7.20 10.61
N THR A 110 12.51 -5.96 10.14
CA THR A 110 13.56 -5.35 9.33
C THR A 110 14.88 -5.40 10.12
N GLY A 111 15.59 -6.50 9.99
CA GLY A 111 16.90 -6.69 10.59
C GLY A 111 17.53 -7.84 9.86
N GLY A 112 18.39 -7.52 8.87
CA GLY A 112 19.14 -8.53 8.14
C GLY A 112 19.69 -9.55 9.13
N ILE A 113 19.57 -10.84 8.79
CA ILE A 113 20.08 -11.95 9.58
C ILE A 113 21.51 -11.59 9.96
N LYS A 114 21.70 -11.05 11.17
CA LYS A 114 23.00 -10.69 11.68
C LYS A 114 23.59 -12.03 12.08
N GLY A 115 24.11 -12.74 11.08
CA GLY A 115 24.80 -14.00 11.29
C GLY A 115 25.76 -13.79 12.44
N ARG A 116 25.89 -14.78 13.31
CA ARG A 116 26.85 -14.79 14.43
C ARG A 116 28.33 -14.64 14.00
N ARG A 117 28.59 -14.20 12.78
CA ARG A 117 29.91 -13.94 12.21
C ARG A 117 30.31 -12.52 12.63
N LYS A 118 31.26 -12.44 13.57
CA LYS A 118 31.92 -11.19 13.99
C LYS A 118 32.29 -10.35 12.76
N SER A 119 31.97 -9.05 12.81
CA SER A 119 32.33 -8.09 11.76
C SER A 119 33.84 -8.07 11.55
N LYS A 120 34.30 -7.78 10.33
CA LYS A 120 35.73 -7.63 10.00
C LYS A 120 36.41 -6.60 10.91
N LYS A 121 35.67 -5.55 11.32
CA LYS A 121 36.13 -4.50 12.26
C LYS A 121 36.31 -5.02 13.69
N ASP A 122 35.48 -5.96 14.12
CA ASP A 122 35.57 -6.54 15.47
C ASP A 122 36.73 -7.54 15.55
N LYS A 123 36.97 -8.30 14.47
CA LYS A 123 38.14 -9.18 14.35
C LYS A 123 39.47 -8.41 14.38
N LEU A 124 39.52 -7.24 13.74
CA LEU A 124 40.71 -6.38 13.74
C LEU A 124 41.01 -5.83 15.14
N ARG A 125 39.98 -5.39 15.88
CA ARG A 125 40.16 -4.90 17.26
C ARG A 125 40.62 -5.99 18.23
N GLU A 126 40.11 -7.21 18.12
CA GLU A 126 40.61 -8.35 18.93
C GLU A 126 42.07 -8.70 18.59
N ALA A 127 42.46 -8.62 17.31
CA ALA A 127 43.84 -8.89 16.89
C ALA A 127 44.81 -7.82 17.40
N GLU A 128 44.43 -6.53 17.36
CA GLU A 128 45.22 -5.44 17.93
C GLU A 128 45.33 -5.54 19.46
N ALA A 129 44.22 -5.83 20.14
CA ALA A 129 44.22 -6.00 21.59
C ALA A 129 45.06 -7.21 22.06
N ARG A 130 45.19 -8.24 21.22
CA ARG A 130 46.07 -9.39 21.49
C ARG A 130 47.55 -9.04 21.28
N LYS A 131 47.88 -8.26 20.25
CA LYS A 131 49.24 -7.77 19.99
C LYS A 131 49.77 -6.79 21.04
N LEU A 132 48.87 -6.08 21.76
CA LEU A 132 49.27 -5.16 22.82
C LEU A 132 49.52 -5.86 24.18
N LYS A 133 49.18 -7.15 24.28
CA LYS A 133 49.35 -7.97 25.49
C LYS A 133 50.54 -8.94 25.43
N GLU A 134 51.25 -8.97 24.30
CA GLU A 134 52.56 -9.62 24.11
C GLU A 134 53.64 -8.54 24.09
#